data_AF-A0A1F6SN73-F1
#
_entry.id   AF-A0A1F6SN73-F1
#
_cell.length_a   1.000
_cell.length_b   1.000
_cell.length_c   1.000
_cell.angle_alpha   90.00
_cell.angle_beta   90.00
_cell.angle_gamma   90.00
#
_symmetry.space_group_name_H-M   'P 1'
#
loop_
_entity.id
_entity.type
_entity.pdbx_description
1 polymer ?
#
loop_
_entity_poly.entity_id
_entity_poly.type
_entity_poly.pdbx_seq_one_letter_code
_entity_poly.pdbx_strand_id
1 'polypeptide(L)'
;MDLLNFINPIHWIEKIFHWLGRPKPEVKFEYLLSSSNENNYCHLRRNTTFNGKLGWFFRIGVDNNGLRRIGESDVRVEKIKKLENGNYKNIPISPFFLHWANENTDNSRSIYKNSEVFCDVVFTAEDLNKIFIFHKAKHSGAGVPSYLDPGKYIFHIKLLGANISPLEKSLKIDFSDKWDNLKMELV
;
A
#
# COMPACT_ATOMS: atom_id res chain seq x y z
N MET A 1 -49.59 7.00 15.76
CA MET A 1 -48.18 6.96 15.32
C MET A 1 -47.81 8.38 14.92
N ASP A 2 -47.00 9.05 15.74
CA ASP A 2 -46.54 10.40 15.45
C ASP A 2 -45.47 10.37 14.36
N LEU A 3 -45.82 10.86 13.16
CA LEU A 3 -44.89 11.12 12.07
C LEU A 3 -43.79 12.13 12.45
N LEU A 4 -44.00 12.93 13.50
CA LEU A 4 -43.03 13.90 14.03
C LEU A 4 -41.85 13.25 14.77
N ASN A 5 -41.98 12.00 15.24
CA ASN A 5 -40.85 11.23 15.78
C ASN A 5 -40.02 10.53 14.69
N PHE A 6 -40.48 10.55 13.42
CA PHE A 6 -39.79 9.88 12.31
C PHE A 6 -38.64 10.71 11.73
N ILE A 7 -38.63 12.02 12.00
CA ILE A 7 -37.62 12.95 11.50
C ILE A 7 -37.23 13.86 12.66
N ASN A 8 -36.41 13.38 13.60
CA ASN A 8 -35.79 14.25 14.61
C ASN A 8 -34.60 14.97 13.96
N PRO A 9 -34.77 16.21 13.46
CA PRO A 9 -33.81 16.82 12.54
C PRO A 9 -32.44 17.04 13.19
N ILE A 10 -32.39 17.18 14.52
CA ILE A 10 -31.14 17.30 15.29
C ILE A 10 -30.29 16.02 15.17
N HIS A 11 -30.90 14.84 15.34
CA HIS A 11 -30.20 13.57 15.16
C HIS A 11 -29.73 13.33 13.72
N TRP A 12 -30.48 13.81 12.73
CA TRP A 12 -30.10 13.74 11.32
C TRP A 12 -28.94 14.70 11.02
N ILE A 13 -28.99 15.93 11.55
CA ILE A 13 -27.92 16.93 11.45
C ILE A 13 -26.64 16.40 12.11
N GLU A 14 -26.71 15.85 13.32
CA GLU A 14 -25.57 15.23 14.00
C GLU A 14 -24.98 14.06 13.21
N LYS A 15 -25.82 13.19 12.64
CA LYS A 15 -25.38 12.10 11.77
C LYS A 15 -24.70 12.63 10.50
N ILE A 16 -25.25 13.67 9.87
CA ILE A 16 -24.67 14.31 8.68
C ILE A 16 -23.31 14.94 9.02
N PHE A 17 -23.20 15.71 10.11
CA PHE A 17 -21.92 16.27 10.57
C PHE A 17 -20.91 15.17 10.90
N HIS A 18 -21.34 14.10 11.57
CA HIS A 18 -20.49 12.96 11.86
C HIS A 18 -20.02 12.27 10.58
N TRP A 19 -20.87 12.16 9.55
CA TRP A 19 -20.53 11.54 8.26
C TRP A 19 -19.59 12.42 7.43
N LEU A 20 -19.83 13.72 7.38
CA LEU A 20 -18.97 14.71 6.71
C LEU A 20 -17.59 14.82 7.37
N GLY A 21 -17.52 14.63 8.69
CA GLY A 21 -16.29 14.70 9.46
C GLY A 21 -15.45 13.42 9.44
N ARG A 22 -15.97 12.27 8.97
CA ARG A 22 -15.23 10.99 9.00
C ARG A 22 -13.92 11.05 8.20
N PRO A 23 -12.90 10.26 8.57
CA PRO A 23 -11.76 10.05 7.70
C PRO A 23 -12.24 9.42 6.38
N LYS A 24 -11.60 9.80 5.28
CA LYS A 24 -11.88 9.29 3.94
C LYS A 24 -10.56 8.75 3.37
N PRO A 25 -10.17 7.53 3.80
CA PRO A 25 -8.92 6.94 3.34
C PRO A 25 -8.94 6.75 1.83
N GLU A 26 -7.78 6.98 1.22
CA GLU A 26 -7.53 6.69 -0.18
C GLU A 26 -6.15 6.03 -0.31
N VAL A 27 -6.03 5.09 -1.23
CA VAL A 27 -4.75 4.51 -1.63
C VAL A 27 -4.53 4.87 -3.08
N LYS A 28 -3.41 5.51 -3.38
CA LYS A 28 -3.05 6.08 -4.67
C LYS A 28 -1.78 5.46 -5.20
N PHE A 29 -1.71 5.38 -6.53
CA PHE A 29 -0.54 4.99 -7.26
C PHE A 29 -0.71 5.47 -8.70
N GLU A 30 0.09 6.46 -9.11
CA GLU A 30 0.15 6.89 -10.50
C GLU A 30 1.61 6.95 -10.92
N TYR A 31 2.07 5.90 -11.61
CA TYR A 31 3.39 5.88 -12.21
C TYR A 31 3.31 6.49 -13.62
N LEU A 32 3.72 7.75 -13.75
CA LEU A 32 3.97 8.35 -15.05
C LEU A 32 5.32 7.87 -15.57
N LEU A 33 5.35 7.38 -16.81
CA LEU A 33 6.57 7.07 -17.57
C LEU A 33 7.34 8.38 -17.86
N SER A 34 7.97 8.95 -16.83
CA SER A 34 8.94 10.01 -17.02
C SER A 34 10.31 9.40 -17.31
N SER A 35 11.00 9.95 -18.30
CA SER A 35 12.42 9.68 -18.58
C SER A 35 13.37 10.21 -17.50
N SER A 36 12.86 10.94 -16.49
CA SER A 36 13.59 11.31 -15.28
C SER A 36 13.35 10.26 -14.20
N ASN A 37 14.37 9.46 -13.91
CA ASN A 37 14.35 8.25 -13.09
C ASN A 37 13.96 8.40 -11.59
N GLU A 38 13.09 9.32 -11.17
CA GLU A 38 12.49 9.33 -9.81
C GLU A 38 11.11 10.02 -9.82
N ASN A 39 10.14 9.48 -9.09
CA ASN A 39 8.83 10.12 -8.83
C ASN A 39 8.32 9.77 -7.41
N ASN A 40 7.17 10.34 -7.00
CA ASN A 40 6.59 10.09 -5.68
C ASN A 40 6.21 8.63 -5.40
N TYR A 41 6.18 7.76 -6.42
CA TYR A 41 5.77 6.36 -6.34
C TYR A 41 6.88 5.37 -6.72
N CYS A 42 8.06 5.86 -7.09
CA CYS A 42 9.23 5.07 -7.37
C CYS A 42 10.51 5.90 -7.21
N HIS A 43 11.54 5.38 -6.54
CA HIS A 43 12.81 6.09 -6.39
C HIS A 43 14.00 5.14 -6.41
N LEU A 44 15.15 5.66 -6.85
CA LEU A 44 16.39 4.90 -6.92
C LEU A 44 17.19 5.11 -5.63
N ARG A 45 17.60 4.04 -4.97
CA ARG A 45 18.38 4.09 -3.74
C ARG A 45 19.43 3.01 -3.71
N ARG A 46 20.60 3.29 -3.13
CA ARG A 46 21.58 2.25 -2.76
C ARG A 46 21.04 1.41 -1.62
N ASN A 47 20.93 0.10 -1.85
CA ASN A 47 20.44 -0.84 -0.85
C ASN A 47 21.61 -1.45 -0.06
N THR A 48 21.68 -1.12 1.23
CA THR A 48 22.72 -1.62 2.14
C THR A 48 22.64 -3.13 2.36
N THR A 49 21.46 -3.74 2.19
CA THR A 49 21.25 -5.19 2.30
C THR A 49 21.95 -5.97 1.18
N PHE A 50 22.17 -5.35 0.01
CA PHE A 50 22.80 -5.98 -1.16
C PHE A 50 24.11 -5.29 -1.54
N ASN A 51 25.04 -5.17 -0.58
CA ASN A 51 26.38 -4.61 -0.80
C ASN A 51 26.36 -3.20 -1.44
N GLY A 52 25.33 -2.39 -1.19
CA GLY A 52 25.23 -1.03 -1.71
C GLY A 52 24.87 -0.94 -3.20
N LYS A 53 24.38 -2.04 -3.80
CA LYS A 53 23.82 -2.04 -5.17
C LYS A 53 22.67 -1.05 -5.30
N LEU A 54 22.51 -0.47 -6.48
CA LEU A 54 21.36 0.38 -6.79
C LEU A 54 20.11 -0.47 -6.88
N GLY A 55 19.02 0.03 -6.30
CA GLY A 55 17.71 -0.59 -6.37
C GLY A 55 16.60 0.42 -6.56
N TRP A 56 15.59 -0.01 -7.32
CA TRP A 56 14.38 0.73 -7.57
C TRP A 56 13.30 0.32 -6.58
N PHE A 57 12.89 1.25 -5.73
CA PHE A 57 11.88 1.04 -4.69
C PHE A 57 10.54 1.59 -5.15
N PHE A 58 9.54 0.72 -5.24
CA PHE A 58 8.20 1.05 -5.69
C PHE A 58 7.26 1.15 -4.50
N ARG A 59 6.50 2.25 -4.44
CA ARG A 59 5.71 2.64 -3.27
C ARG A 59 4.30 3.03 -3.64
N ILE A 60 3.38 2.81 -2.71
CA ILE A 60 2.00 3.29 -2.79
C ILE A 60 1.82 4.49 -1.87
N GLY A 61 1.00 5.44 -2.28
CA GLY A 61 0.57 6.56 -1.45
C GLY A 61 -0.70 6.19 -0.68
N VAL A 62 -0.76 6.60 0.58
CA VAL A 62 -1.96 6.57 1.39
C VAL A 62 -2.29 8.00 1.77
N ASP A 63 -3.54 8.40 1.56
CA ASP A 63 -4.03 9.74 1.81
C ASP A 63 -5.34 9.67 2.61
N ASN A 64 -5.74 10.81 3.14
CA ASN A 64 -6.99 10.99 3.83
C ASN A 64 -7.66 12.28 3.34
N ASN A 65 -8.76 12.16 2.60
CA ASN A 65 -9.53 13.32 2.15
C ASN A 65 -10.54 13.80 3.20
N GLY A 66 -10.65 13.08 4.32
CA GLY A 66 -11.58 13.38 5.41
C GLY A 66 -11.04 14.45 6.36
N LEU A 67 -11.94 15.05 7.14
CA LEU A 67 -11.56 16.11 8.09
C LEU A 67 -10.94 15.56 9.38
N ARG A 68 -11.32 14.34 9.80
CA ARG A 68 -10.70 13.63 10.93
C ARG A 68 -9.55 12.77 10.44
N ARG A 69 -8.48 12.68 11.27
CA ARG A 69 -7.32 11.82 11.00
C ARG A 69 -7.68 10.32 11.06
N ILE A 70 -6.94 9.52 10.30
CA ILE A 70 -6.85 8.07 10.50
C ILE A 70 -5.77 7.86 11.56
N GLY A 71 -6.09 7.24 12.69
CA GLY A 71 -5.11 6.96 13.76
C GLY A 71 -4.49 5.58 13.60
N GLU A 72 -3.25 5.39 14.06
CA GLU A 72 -2.56 4.07 14.10
C GLU A 72 -2.73 3.27 12.80
N SER A 73 -2.48 3.93 11.68
CA SER A 73 -2.68 3.37 10.35
C SER A 73 -1.57 2.41 9.98
N ASP A 74 -1.95 1.31 9.33
CA ASP A 74 -1.03 0.32 8.78
C ASP A 74 -1.55 -0.23 7.45
N VAL A 75 -0.64 -0.53 6.53
CA VAL A 75 -0.97 -1.24 5.29
C VAL A 75 -0.50 -2.68 5.40
N ARG A 76 -1.44 -3.60 5.20
CA ARG A 76 -1.22 -5.04 5.25
C ARG A 76 -1.40 -5.66 3.89
N VAL A 77 -0.48 -6.54 3.48
CA VAL A 77 -0.67 -7.45 2.35
C VAL A 77 -1.33 -8.70 2.88
N GLU A 78 -2.55 -9.00 2.43
CA GLU A 78 -3.33 -10.16 2.89
C GLU A 78 -3.03 -11.41 2.08
N LYS A 79 -2.81 -11.25 0.77
CA LYS A 79 -2.57 -12.35 -0.16
C LYS A 79 -1.85 -11.84 -1.40
N ILE A 80 -1.03 -12.71 -1.99
CA ILE A 80 -0.40 -12.48 -3.28
C ILE A 80 -0.88 -13.58 -4.23
N LYS A 81 -1.23 -13.20 -5.45
CA LYS A 81 -1.53 -14.14 -6.54
C LYS A 81 -0.53 -13.97 -7.66
N LYS A 82 -0.06 -15.07 -8.25
CA LYS A 82 0.78 -15.10 -9.46
C LYS A 82 -0.05 -15.55 -10.65
N LEU A 83 0.13 -14.92 -11.81
CA LEU A 83 -0.42 -15.39 -13.07
C LEU A 83 0.42 -16.56 -13.59
N GLU A 84 -0.18 -17.75 -13.68
CA GLU A 84 0.44 -18.96 -14.22
C GLU A 84 -0.51 -19.59 -15.23
N ASN A 85 -0.03 -19.82 -16.46
CA ASN A 85 -0.81 -20.47 -17.52
C ASN A 85 -2.21 -19.85 -17.71
N GLY A 86 -2.27 -18.51 -17.69
CA GLY A 86 -3.51 -17.73 -17.85
C GLY A 86 -4.40 -17.64 -16.61
N ASN A 87 -4.04 -18.28 -15.49
CA ASN A 87 -4.84 -18.29 -14.27
C ASN A 87 -4.07 -17.73 -13.06
N TYR A 88 -4.76 -17.01 -12.18
CA TYR A 88 -4.16 -16.50 -10.95
C TYR A 88 -4.16 -17.55 -9.85
N LYS A 89 -2.98 -17.98 -9.39
CA LYS A 89 -2.79 -18.88 -8.26
C LYS A 89 -2.30 -18.15 -7.03
N ASN A 90 -2.75 -18.57 -5.85
CA ASN A 90 -2.28 -18.00 -4.59
C ASN A 90 -0.84 -18.43 -4.31
N ILE A 91 0.00 -17.46 -3.92
CA ILE A 91 1.31 -17.76 -3.32
C ILE A 91 1.07 -18.03 -1.83
N PRO A 92 1.58 -19.14 -1.27
CA PRO A 92 1.39 -19.47 0.13
C PRO A 92 2.21 -18.52 1.00
N ILE A 93 1.60 -17.44 1.44
CA ILE A 93 2.20 -16.43 2.32
C ILE A 93 1.33 -16.25 3.57
N SER A 94 1.95 -15.87 4.69
CA SER A 94 1.17 -15.27 5.79
C SER A 94 1.01 -13.78 5.54
N PRO A 95 -0.11 -13.16 5.93
CA PRO A 95 -0.27 -11.72 5.79
C PRO A 95 0.80 -10.93 6.55
N PHE A 96 1.25 -9.80 6.00
CA PHE A 96 2.33 -9.00 6.57
C PHE A 96 2.11 -7.51 6.37
N PHE A 97 2.79 -6.68 7.17
CA PHE A 97 2.68 -5.22 7.12
C PHE A 97 3.81 -4.60 6.32
N LEU A 98 3.48 -3.59 5.50
CA LEU A 98 4.43 -2.81 4.72
C LEU A 98 5.14 -1.77 5.60
N HIS A 99 6.36 -1.41 5.21
CA HIS A 99 7.17 -0.40 5.87
C HIS A 99 6.85 1.01 5.35
N TRP A 100 6.87 2.02 6.23
CA TRP A 100 6.61 3.41 5.85
C TRP A 100 7.89 4.07 5.29
N ALA A 101 7.86 4.48 4.03
CA ALA A 101 9.01 4.98 3.29
C ALA A 101 9.46 6.39 3.75
N ASN A 102 8.53 7.29 4.09
CA ASN A 102 8.87 8.69 4.39
C ASN A 102 9.68 8.88 5.68
N GLU A 103 9.60 7.95 6.63
CA GLU A 103 10.17 8.12 7.98
C GLU A 103 11.10 6.98 8.41
N ASN A 104 11.31 5.99 7.54
CA ASN A 104 12.14 4.82 7.80
C ASN A 104 11.82 4.16 9.16
N THR A 105 10.52 4.04 9.47
CA THR A 105 10.01 3.58 10.76
C THR A 105 8.96 2.47 10.61
N ASP A 106 8.99 1.52 11.54
CA ASP A 106 7.99 0.46 11.67
C ASP A 106 6.76 0.91 12.48
N ASN A 107 6.74 2.12 13.03
CA ASN A 107 5.63 2.59 13.87
C ASN A 107 4.39 2.96 13.03
N SER A 108 3.21 2.54 13.48
CA SER A 108 1.92 2.88 12.85
C SER A 108 1.64 4.38 13.01
N ARG A 109 1.39 5.09 11.91
CA ARG A 109 1.28 6.56 11.92
C ARG A 109 -0.15 7.06 12.03
N SER A 110 -0.32 8.36 12.25
CA SER A 110 -1.58 9.03 11.94
C SER A 110 -1.53 9.64 10.54
N ILE A 111 -2.64 9.55 9.79
CA ILE A 111 -2.79 10.14 8.45
C ILE A 111 -3.78 11.30 8.54
N TYR A 112 -3.25 12.50 8.36
CA TYR A 112 -4.00 13.76 8.39
C TYR A 112 -4.49 14.14 7.01
N LYS A 113 -5.43 15.09 6.95
CA LYS A 113 -5.94 15.58 5.69
C LYS A 113 -4.82 16.18 4.83
N ASN A 114 -4.78 15.83 3.54
CA ASN A 114 -3.78 16.32 2.57
C ASN A 114 -2.33 16.02 2.98
N SER A 115 -2.11 15.00 3.81
CA SER A 115 -0.79 14.52 4.18
C SER A 115 -0.63 13.13 3.60
N GLU A 116 -0.20 13.06 2.34
CA GLU A 116 0.10 11.80 1.69
C GLU A 116 1.35 11.17 2.33
N VAL A 117 1.29 9.85 2.47
CA VAL A 117 2.31 9.05 3.16
C VAL A 117 2.59 7.84 2.30
N PHE A 118 3.84 7.42 2.17
CA PHE A 118 4.20 6.34 1.26
C PHE A 118 4.61 5.07 2.00
N CYS A 119 4.18 3.92 1.48
CA CYS A 119 4.70 2.60 1.85
C CYS A 119 5.53 2.04 0.71
N ASP A 120 6.77 1.64 0.99
CA ASP A 120 7.52 0.81 0.05
C ASP A 120 6.88 -0.58 0.01
N VAL A 121 6.54 -1.06 -1.18
CA VAL A 121 5.86 -2.35 -1.38
C VAL A 121 6.87 -3.40 -1.79
N VAL A 122 7.61 -3.09 -2.84
CA VAL A 122 8.62 -3.97 -3.44
C VAL A 122 9.79 -3.15 -3.95
N PHE A 123 10.92 -3.81 -4.12
CA PHE A 123 12.04 -3.23 -4.86
C PHE A 123 12.72 -4.28 -5.74
N THR A 124 13.41 -3.80 -6.75
CA THR A 124 14.31 -4.55 -7.62
C THR A 124 15.71 -3.97 -7.50
N ALA A 125 16.76 -4.70 -7.85
CA ALA A 125 18.13 -4.22 -7.72
C ALA A 125 19.02 -4.70 -8.87
N GLU A 126 20.09 -3.94 -9.13
CA GLU A 126 21.05 -4.23 -10.20
C GLU A 126 21.61 -5.66 -10.14
N ASP A 127 21.63 -6.29 -11.31
CA ASP A 127 22.02 -7.70 -11.51
C ASP A 127 21.20 -8.73 -10.70
N LEU A 128 20.07 -8.32 -10.11
CA LEU A 128 19.15 -9.23 -9.43
C LEU A 128 17.86 -9.33 -10.23
N ASN A 129 17.63 -10.50 -10.82
CA ASN A 129 16.41 -10.79 -11.57
C ASN A 129 15.28 -11.26 -10.62
N LYS A 130 14.99 -10.46 -9.60
CA LYS A 130 14.03 -10.78 -8.53
C LYS A 130 13.31 -9.52 -8.04
N ILE A 131 12.06 -9.68 -7.63
CA ILE A 131 11.30 -8.67 -6.89
C ILE A 131 11.45 -8.98 -5.41
N PHE A 132 11.98 -8.05 -4.63
CA PHE A 132 12.07 -8.21 -3.19
C PHE A 132 10.89 -7.55 -2.51
N ILE A 133 10.32 -8.23 -1.51
CA ILE A 133 9.20 -7.70 -0.74
C ILE A 133 9.76 -6.85 0.39
N PHE A 134 9.26 -5.61 0.52
CA PHE A 134 9.66 -4.71 1.58
C PHE A 134 8.59 -4.70 2.68
N HIS A 135 8.93 -5.24 3.84
CA HIS A 135 8.01 -5.39 4.97
C HIS A 135 8.67 -4.96 6.28
N LYS A 136 7.86 -4.65 7.29
CA LYS A 136 8.35 -4.29 8.63
C LYS A 136 9.21 -5.41 9.23
N ALA A 137 10.25 -5.06 9.96
CA ALA A 137 11.23 -6.01 10.51
C ALA A 137 10.60 -6.96 11.53
N LYS A 138 9.64 -6.47 12.33
CA LYS A 138 8.89 -7.28 13.32
C LYS A 138 8.11 -8.46 12.70
N HIS A 139 7.96 -8.49 11.37
CA HIS A 139 7.28 -9.56 10.62
C HIS A 139 8.24 -10.48 9.84
N SER A 140 9.56 -10.37 10.02
CA SER A 140 10.52 -11.32 9.47
C SER A 140 10.33 -12.71 10.10
N GLY A 141 9.96 -13.72 9.30
CA GLY A 141 9.90 -15.12 9.73
C GLY A 141 8.53 -15.80 9.65
N ALA A 142 7.44 -15.06 9.40
CA ALA A 142 6.10 -15.63 9.26
C ALA A 142 5.79 -16.04 7.80
N GLY A 143 6.54 -16.99 7.22
CA GLY A 143 6.23 -17.54 5.88
C GLY A 143 6.11 -16.50 4.76
N VAL A 144 6.67 -15.30 4.93
CA VAL A 144 6.73 -14.26 3.90
C VAL A 144 7.94 -14.56 3.01
N PRO A 145 7.78 -14.73 1.70
CA PRO A 145 8.90 -14.92 0.81
C PRO A 145 9.73 -13.64 0.76
N SER A 146 11.03 -13.74 0.93
CA SER A 146 11.93 -12.58 0.85
C SER A 146 11.98 -11.99 -0.56
N TYR A 147 11.66 -12.79 -1.58
CA TYR A 147 11.59 -12.38 -2.97
C TYR A 147 10.57 -13.21 -3.77
N LEU A 148 10.16 -12.65 -4.91
CA LEU A 148 9.39 -13.30 -5.96
C LEU A 148 10.22 -13.31 -7.25
N ASP A 149 10.13 -14.40 -8.00
CA ASP A 149 10.71 -14.48 -9.34
C ASP A 149 9.99 -13.55 -10.32
N PRO A 150 10.51 -13.34 -11.53
CA PRO A 150 9.78 -12.62 -12.55
C PRO A 150 8.40 -13.20 -12.90
N GLY A 151 7.52 -12.31 -13.37
CA GLY A 151 6.14 -12.63 -13.68
C GLY A 151 5.15 -11.52 -13.31
N LYS A 152 3.87 -11.88 -13.38
CA LYS A 152 2.75 -10.98 -13.12
C LYS A 152 2.04 -11.38 -11.84
N TYR A 153 1.82 -10.40 -10.97
CA TYR A 153 1.29 -10.60 -9.64
C TYR A 153 0.11 -9.69 -9.35
N ILE A 154 -0.76 -10.12 -8.45
CA ILE A 154 -1.76 -9.28 -7.79
C ILE A 154 -1.51 -9.35 -6.29
N PHE A 155 -1.12 -8.23 -5.72
CA PHE A 155 -1.04 -8.01 -4.29
C PHE A 155 -2.39 -7.49 -3.83
N HIS A 156 -3.02 -8.16 -2.87
CA HIS A 156 -4.21 -7.63 -2.24
C HIS A 156 -3.82 -6.96 -0.93
N ILE A 157 -3.99 -5.65 -0.90
CA ILE A 157 -3.60 -4.79 0.21
C ILE A 157 -4.83 -4.34 0.98
N LYS A 158 -4.64 -4.11 2.27
CA LYS A 158 -5.67 -3.67 3.21
C LYS A 158 -5.09 -2.56 4.07
N LEU A 159 -5.66 -1.37 3.97
CA LEU A 159 -5.38 -0.27 4.88
C LEU A 159 -6.25 -0.43 6.13
N LEU A 160 -5.59 -0.45 7.28
CA LEU A 160 -6.17 -0.51 8.60
C LEU A 160 -5.90 0.81 9.33
N GLY A 161 -6.74 1.12 10.31
CA GLY A 161 -6.55 2.29 11.17
C GLY A 161 -7.76 2.54 12.06
N ALA A 162 -7.57 3.33 13.10
CA ALA A 162 -8.63 3.77 13.98
C ALA A 162 -9.63 4.66 13.24
N ASN A 163 -10.92 4.47 13.53
CA ASN A 163 -12.04 5.26 13.00
C ASN A 163 -12.30 5.14 11.49
N ILE A 164 -11.73 4.12 10.84
CA ILE A 164 -12.06 3.76 9.45
C ILE A 164 -12.55 2.32 9.39
N SER A 165 -13.44 2.05 8.43
CA SER A 165 -13.60 0.68 7.94
C SER A 165 -12.35 0.32 7.12
N PRO A 166 -11.83 -0.90 7.24
CA PRO A 166 -10.69 -1.32 6.43
C PRO A 166 -10.92 -1.08 4.94
N LEU A 167 -9.96 -0.43 4.29
CA LEU A 167 -10.02 -0.18 2.85
C LEU A 167 -9.18 -1.24 2.13
N GLU A 168 -9.83 -2.00 1.26
CA GLU A 168 -9.19 -3.06 0.48
C GLU A 168 -8.94 -2.59 -0.95
N LYS A 169 -7.75 -2.89 -1.47
CA LYS A 169 -7.33 -2.57 -2.85
C LYS A 169 -6.52 -3.72 -3.42
N SER A 170 -6.46 -3.78 -4.75
CA SER A 170 -5.57 -4.70 -5.44
C SER A 170 -4.50 -3.91 -6.18
N LEU A 171 -3.27 -4.41 -6.15
CA LEU A 171 -2.12 -3.84 -6.83
C LEU A 171 -1.58 -4.89 -7.78
N LYS A 172 -1.68 -4.63 -9.09
CA LYS A 172 -1.01 -5.42 -10.11
C LYS A 172 0.46 -5.06 -10.15
N ILE A 173 1.30 -6.07 -10.29
CA ILE A 173 2.75 -5.93 -10.50
C ILE A 173 3.12 -6.76 -11.72
N ASP A 174 3.77 -6.17 -12.71
CA ASP A 174 4.29 -6.84 -13.90
C ASP A 174 5.80 -6.62 -13.96
N PHE A 175 6.57 -7.70 -13.76
CA PHE A 175 8.03 -7.68 -13.81
C PHE A 175 8.51 -8.59 -14.93
N SER A 176 9.13 -7.98 -15.94
CA SER A 176 9.47 -8.59 -17.23
C SER A 176 10.97 -8.90 -17.38
N ASP A 177 11.59 -9.38 -16.30
CA ASP A 177 12.97 -9.89 -16.24
C ASP A 177 14.12 -8.86 -16.23
N LYS A 178 13.81 -7.55 -16.28
CA LYS A 178 14.83 -6.50 -16.11
C LYS A 178 14.57 -5.69 -14.86
N TRP A 179 15.60 -5.51 -14.04
CA TRP A 179 15.51 -4.84 -12.74
C TRP A 179 14.93 -3.40 -12.81
N ASP A 180 15.07 -2.71 -13.94
CA ASP A 180 14.54 -1.36 -14.19
C ASP A 180 13.17 -1.34 -14.88
N ASN A 181 12.59 -2.51 -15.19
CA ASN A 181 11.33 -2.65 -15.94
C ASN A 181 10.26 -3.39 -15.12
N LEU A 182 10.01 -2.88 -13.92
CA LEU A 182 8.86 -3.26 -13.11
C LEU A 182 7.74 -2.23 -13.29
N LYS A 183 6.52 -2.71 -13.52
CA LYS A 183 5.32 -1.89 -13.61
C LYS A 183 4.37 -2.25 -12.47
N MET A 184 3.79 -1.22 -11.85
CA MET A 184 2.77 -1.37 -10.81
C MET A 184 1.51 -0.60 -11.23
N GLU A 185 0.33 -1.08 -10.81
CA GLU A 185 -0.95 -0.45 -11.13
C GLU A 185 -2.00 -0.80 -10.05
N LEU A 186 -2.75 0.18 -9.56
CA LEU A 186 -3.90 -0.07 -8.67
C LEU A 186 -5.14 -0.49 -9.47
N VAL A 187 -5.91 -1.43 -8.92
CA VAL A 187 -7.09 -2.05 -9.54
C VAL A 187 -8.24 -2.14 -8.54
#